data_AF-A0A7S4N616-F1
#
_entry.id   AF-A0A7S4N616-F1
#
_cell.length_a   1.000
_cell.length_b   1.000
_cell.length_c   1.000
_cell.angle_alpha   90.00
_cell.angle_beta   90.00
_cell.angle_gamma   90.00
#
_symmetry.space_group_name_H-M   'P 1'
#
loop_
_entity.id
_entity.type
_entity.pdbx_description
1 polymer ?
#
loop_
_entity_poly.entity_id
_entity_poly.type
_entity_poly.pdbx_seq_one_letter_code
_entity_poly.pdbx_strand_id
1 'polypeptide(L)'
;KGSAGCLEMGMRVIVPETETTTDPKIAIKTFWLSEVVDLITSGHIFIECNITPGEIPVPVRLDFLAPDLSFADLDLERIDMSSLQPLKHVASGGFADVFEGHWKGKLVAVKQFRFE
;
A
#
# COMPACT_ATOMS: atom_id res chain seq x y z
N LYS A 1 18.95 -8.30 -27.38
CA LYS A 1 17.63 -8.86 -26.98
C LYS A 1 17.82 -9.62 -25.68
N GLY A 2 17.84 -8.92 -24.55
CA GLY A 2 17.79 -9.53 -23.22
C GLY A 2 16.43 -9.20 -22.65
N SER A 3 15.57 -10.20 -22.43
CA SER A 3 14.36 -10.02 -21.64
C SER A 3 14.80 -9.67 -20.22
N ALA A 4 14.49 -8.46 -19.76
CA ALA A 4 14.54 -8.15 -18.35
C ALA A 4 13.62 -9.17 -17.66
N GLY A 5 14.20 -10.10 -16.93
CA GLY A 5 13.45 -10.99 -16.05
C GLY A 5 12.79 -10.10 -15.01
N CYS A 6 11.51 -9.79 -15.23
CA CYS A 6 10.68 -9.17 -14.21
C CYS A 6 10.68 -10.15 -13.04
N LEU A 7 11.33 -9.77 -11.94
CA LEU A 7 11.33 -10.57 -10.73
C LEU A 7 9.89 -10.61 -10.22
N GLU A 8 9.23 -11.74 -10.47
CA GLU A 8 7.90 -12.06 -9.96
C GLU A 8 7.98 -12.23 -8.44
N MET A 9 7.93 -11.09 -7.71
CA MET A 9 7.87 -11.08 -6.25
C MET A 9 6.41 -11.26 -5.82
N GLY A 10 6.07 -12.50 -5.46
CA GLY A 10 4.78 -12.83 -4.86
C GLY A 10 4.82 -12.68 -3.33
N MET A 11 3.84 -11.99 -2.76
CA MET A 11 3.68 -11.83 -1.31
C MET A 11 2.89 -13.02 -0.78
N ARG A 12 3.34 -13.63 0.33
CA ARG A 12 2.71 -14.84 0.89
C ARG A 12 2.01 -14.52 2.20
N VAL A 13 0.74 -14.91 2.30
CA VAL A 13 -0.01 -14.87 3.57
C VAL A 13 -0.15 -16.28 4.09
N ILE A 14 0.23 -16.46 5.34
CA ILE A 14 -0.07 -17.65 6.13
C ILE A 14 -1.33 -17.33 6.91
N VAL A 15 -2.42 -18.03 6.62
CA VAL A 15 -3.65 -17.92 7.43
C VAL A 15 -3.85 -19.25 8.17
N PRO A 16 -3.96 -19.22 9.51
CA PRO A 16 -4.32 -20.40 10.26
C PRO A 16 -5.78 -20.78 9.94
N GLU A 17 -6.03 -22.03 9.53
CA GLU A 17 -7.40 -22.56 9.46
C GLU A 17 -8.02 -22.56 10.87
N THR A 18 -9.30 -22.20 10.95
CA THR A 18 -10.00 -21.98 12.22
C THR A 18 -10.00 -23.22 13.11
N GLU A 19 -9.77 -22.98 14.40
CA GLU A 19 -9.50 -23.94 15.47
C GLU A 19 -10.65 -24.94 15.70
N THR A 20 -10.68 -26.04 14.95
CA THR A 20 -11.51 -27.22 15.32
C THR A 20 -10.82 -28.56 15.09
N THR A 21 -9.59 -28.56 14.56
CA THR A 21 -8.84 -29.78 14.29
C THR A 21 -7.51 -29.78 15.04
N THR A 22 -7.13 -30.94 15.55
CA THR A 22 -5.89 -31.20 16.32
C THR A 22 -4.59 -30.97 15.54
N ASP A 23 -4.69 -30.61 14.24
CA ASP A 23 -3.58 -30.26 13.37
C ASP A 23 -3.91 -28.94 12.65
N PRO A 24 -3.27 -27.80 12.98
CA PRO A 24 -3.50 -26.55 12.29
C PRO A 24 -2.99 -26.67 10.85
N LYS A 25 -3.91 -26.68 9.89
CA LYS A 25 -3.56 -26.57 8.48
C LYS A 25 -3.20 -25.12 8.17
N ILE A 26 -2.01 -24.94 7.63
CA ILE A 26 -1.53 -23.65 7.15
C ILE A 26 -1.86 -23.56 5.67
N ALA A 27 -2.76 -22.66 5.31
CA ALA A 27 -2.96 -22.28 3.93
C ALA A 27 -2.06 -21.11 3.55
N ILE A 28 -1.39 -21.22 2.40
CA ILE A 28 -0.53 -20.17 1.86
C ILE A 28 -1.21 -19.61 0.60
N LYS A 29 -1.63 -18.34 0.68
CA LYS A 29 -2.09 -17.59 -0.49
C LYS A 29 -0.97 -16.67 -0.97
N THR A 30 -0.75 -16.66 -2.28
CA THR A 30 0.19 -15.71 -2.91
C THR A 30 -0.59 -14.61 -3.62
N PHE A 31 -0.15 -13.37 -3.44
CA PHE A 31 -0.68 -12.19 -4.12
C PHE A 31 0.42 -11.55 -4.97
N TRP A 32 0.04 -11.08 -6.16
CA TRP A 32 0.97 -10.34 -7.00
C TRP A 32 1.08 -8.90 -6.51
N LEU A 33 2.29 -8.34 -6.57
CA LEU A 33 2.52 -6.95 -6.16
C LEU A 33 1.63 -5.98 -6.95
N SER A 34 1.40 -6.22 -8.24
CA SER A 34 0.51 -5.40 -9.07
C SER A 34 -0.93 -5.38 -8.55
N GLU A 35 -1.46 -6.54 -8.12
CA GLU A 35 -2.81 -6.61 -7.55
C GLU A 35 -2.92 -5.80 -6.26
N VAL A 36 -1.88 -5.87 -5.42
CA VAL A 36 -1.80 -5.12 -4.16
C VAL A 36 -1.70 -3.61 -4.43
N VAL A 37 -0.87 -3.20 -5.39
CA VAL A 37 -0.73 -1.80 -5.82
C VAL A 37 -2.06 -1.26 -6.33
N ASP A 38 -2.74 -2.00 -7.21
CA ASP A 38 -4.04 -1.57 -7.77
C ASP A 38 -5.10 -1.39 -6.69
N LEU A 39 -5.14 -2.29 -5.69
CA LEU A 39 -6.05 -2.18 -4.56
C LEU A 39 -5.73 -0.98 -3.66
N ILE A 40 -4.46 -0.78 -3.30
CA ILE A 40 -4.02 0.35 -2.46
C ILE A 40 -4.31 1.67 -3.16
N THR A 41 -3.97 1.79 -4.45
CA THR A 41 -4.21 3.01 -5.24
C THR A 41 -5.70 3.29 -5.45
N SER A 42 -6.55 2.25 -5.47
CA SER A 42 -8.02 2.39 -5.50
C SER A 42 -8.63 2.73 -4.15
N GLY A 43 -7.83 2.83 -3.08
CA GLY A 43 -8.29 3.17 -1.73
C GLY A 43 -8.85 1.99 -0.92
N HIS A 44 -8.63 0.75 -1.37
CA HIS A 44 -8.96 -0.41 -0.54
C HIS A 44 -7.95 -0.53 0.60
N ILE A 45 -8.43 -1.05 1.74
CA ILE A 45 -7.61 -1.29 2.95
C ILE A 45 -7.43 -2.79 3.17
N PHE A 46 -8.30 -3.61 2.60
CA PHE A 46 -8.32 -5.07 2.75
C PHE A 46 -8.40 -5.76 1.39
N ILE A 47 -7.87 -6.98 1.33
CA ILE A 47 -8.11 -7.95 0.27
C ILE A 47 -8.84 -9.16 0.85
N GLU A 48 -9.88 -9.63 0.18
CA GLU A 48 -10.60 -10.83 0.59
C GLU A 48 -9.83 -12.09 0.19
N CYS A 49 -9.42 -12.89 1.18
CA CYS A 49 -8.67 -14.11 0.97
C CYS A 49 -9.60 -15.34 1.13
N ASN A 50 -9.89 -16.00 0.01
CA ASN A 50 -10.55 -17.30 0.00
C ASN A 50 -9.49 -18.40 0.22
N ILE A 51 -9.45 -18.94 1.42
CA ILE A 51 -8.51 -19.99 1.82
C ILE A 51 -9.03 -21.36 1.39
N THR A 52 -10.30 -21.64 1.72
CA THR A 52 -10.98 -22.89 1.39
C THR A 52 -12.18 -22.61 0.49
N PRO A 53 -12.39 -23.40 -0.58
CA PRO A 53 -13.60 -23.29 -1.39
C PRO A 53 -14.87 -23.49 -0.54
N GLY A 54 -15.77 -22.51 -0.55
CA GLY A 54 -17.05 -22.57 0.16
C GLY A 54 -17.05 -21.96 1.58
N GLU A 55 -15.90 -21.48 2.06
CA GLU A 55 -15.81 -20.73 3.33
C GLU A 55 -15.98 -19.22 3.13
N ILE A 56 -16.26 -18.53 4.23
CA ILE A 56 -16.37 -17.07 4.26
C ILE A 56 -14.98 -16.47 3.99
N PRO A 57 -14.82 -15.55 3.02
CA PRO A 57 -13.54 -14.90 2.77
C PRO A 57 -13.01 -14.21 4.02
N VAL A 58 -11.72 -14.39 4.31
CA VAL A 58 -11.06 -13.72 5.42
C VAL A 58 -10.47 -12.40 4.92
N PRO A 59 -10.84 -11.24 5.49
CA PRO A 59 -10.24 -9.98 5.10
C PRO A 59 -8.80 -9.89 5.62
N VAL A 60 -7.85 -9.69 4.71
CA VAL A 60 -6.44 -9.46 5.04
C VAL A 60 -6.13 -8.00 4.79
N ARG A 61 -5.53 -7.29 5.76
CA ARG A 61 -5.16 -5.88 5.55
C ARG A 61 -3.99 -5.75 4.58
N LEU A 62 -4.09 -4.79 3.67
CA LEU A 62 -3.06 -4.54 2.64
C LEU A 62 -1.77 -3.98 3.22
N ASP A 63 -1.80 -3.27 4.35
CA ASP A 63 -0.61 -2.75 5.02
C ASP A 63 0.20 -3.83 5.75
N PHE A 64 -0.43 -4.94 6.15
CA PHE A 64 0.31 -6.12 6.60
C PHE A 64 0.93 -6.89 5.44
N LEU A 65 0.29 -6.86 4.27
CA LEU A 65 0.79 -7.50 3.07
C LEU A 65 2.01 -6.76 2.53
N ALA A 66 1.85 -5.46 2.29
CA ALA A 66 2.84 -4.58 1.71
C ALA A 66 3.03 -3.31 2.55
N PRO A 67 3.71 -3.44 3.71
CA PRO A 67 3.93 -2.29 4.60
C PRO A 67 4.72 -1.17 3.93
N ASP A 68 5.58 -1.51 2.98
CA ASP A 68 6.39 -0.61 2.14
C ASP A 68 5.54 0.18 1.14
N LEU A 69 4.46 -0.40 0.61
CA LEU A 69 3.53 0.30 -0.28
C LEU A 69 2.58 1.22 0.48
N SER A 70 2.14 0.81 1.67
CA SER A 70 1.26 1.63 2.51
C SER A 70 1.99 2.67 3.35
N PHE A 71 3.32 2.61 3.40
CA PHE A 71 4.17 3.39 4.32
C PHE A 71 3.69 3.29 5.78
N ALA A 72 3.24 2.09 6.19
CA ALA A 72 2.61 1.90 7.50
C ALA A 72 3.58 2.04 8.67
N ASP A 73 4.87 1.87 8.41
CA ASP A 73 5.96 2.12 9.33
C ASP A 73 6.21 3.62 9.58
N LEU A 74 5.70 4.49 8.72
CA LEU A 74 5.86 5.96 8.80
C LEU A 74 4.63 6.68 9.37
N ASP A 75 3.73 5.96 10.05
CA ASP A 75 2.46 6.54 10.52
C ASP A 75 2.68 7.64 11.58
N LEU A 76 3.81 7.64 12.28
CA LEU A 76 4.21 8.69 13.23
C LEU A 76 4.76 9.95 12.54
N GLU A 77 5.35 9.78 11.35
CA GLU A 77 5.88 10.85 10.51
C GLU A 77 4.82 11.41 9.55
N ARG A 78 3.62 10.80 9.53
CA ARG A 78 2.54 11.20 8.63
C ARG A 78 2.12 12.64 8.90
N ILE A 79 2.20 13.45 7.85
CA ILE A 79 1.75 14.85 7.87
C ILE A 79 0.31 14.88 7.37
N ASP A 80 -0.61 15.34 8.22
CA ASP A 80 -1.96 15.63 7.77
C ASP A 80 -1.91 16.77 6.76
N MET A 81 -2.49 16.56 5.57
CA MET A 81 -2.56 17.58 4.52
C MET A 81 -3.33 18.82 4.99
N SER A 82 -4.27 18.68 5.93
CA SER A 82 -4.98 19.82 6.52
C SER A 82 -4.06 20.75 7.32
N SER A 83 -2.91 20.24 7.79
CA SER A 83 -1.89 20.99 8.52
C SER A 83 -0.97 21.82 7.62
N LEU A 84 -1.07 21.65 6.29
CA LEU A 84 -0.35 22.44 5.29
C LEU A 84 -1.21 23.65 4.89
N GLN A 85 -0.68 24.85 5.08
CA GLN A 85 -1.38 26.09 4.68
C GLN A 85 -0.49 27.00 3.82
N PRO A 86 -1.15 27.85 3.01
CA PRO A 86 -1.75 27.48 1.73
C PRO A 86 -0.68 27.01 0.73
N LEU A 87 -1.03 26.07 -0.14
CA LEU A 87 -0.14 25.58 -1.19
C LEU A 87 -0.16 26.51 -2.40
N LYS A 88 0.96 27.16 -2.68
CA LYS A 88 1.18 27.96 -3.89
C LYS A 88 1.98 27.13 -4.89
N HIS A 89 1.48 26.94 -6.10
CA HIS A 89 2.24 26.25 -7.14
C HIS A 89 3.54 27.03 -7.47
N VAL A 90 4.65 26.29 -7.58
CA VAL A 90 5.99 26.85 -7.84
C VAL A 90 6.49 26.38 -9.20
N ALA A 91 6.41 25.08 -9.47
CA ALA A 91 6.96 24.47 -10.67
C ALA A 91 6.31 23.13 -10.99
N SER A 92 6.39 22.74 -12.26
CA SER A 92 6.02 21.41 -12.73
C SER A 92 7.26 20.70 -13.26
N GLY A 93 7.48 19.45 -12.84
CA GLY A 93 8.51 18.56 -13.36
C GLY A 93 7.90 17.36 -14.07
N GLY A 94 8.74 16.50 -14.67
CA GLY A 94 8.27 15.34 -15.44
C GLY A 94 7.33 14.40 -14.66
N PHE A 95 7.50 14.26 -13.35
CA PHE A 95 6.77 13.27 -12.53
C PHE A 95 5.92 13.89 -11.41
N ALA A 96 6.03 15.20 -11.18
CA ALA A 96 5.42 15.83 -10.02
C ALA A 96 5.27 17.34 -10.21
N ASP A 97 4.28 17.90 -9.52
CA ASP A 97 4.16 19.33 -9.28
C ASP A 97 4.77 19.68 -7.92
N VAL A 98 5.37 20.87 -7.84
CA VAL A 98 5.99 21.39 -6.62
C VAL A 98 5.23 22.62 -6.17
N PHE A 99 4.84 22.61 -4.90
CA PHE A 99 4.14 23.69 -4.23
C PHE A 99 4.99 24.22 -3.08
N GLU A 100 4.87 25.51 -2.81
CA GLU A 100 5.33 26.17 -1.61
C GLU A 100 4.20 26.12 -0.57
N GLY A 101 4.51 25.75 0.66
CA GLY A 101 3.55 25.72 1.76
C GLY A 101 4.21 26.04 3.10
N HIS A 102 3.40 26.09 4.14
CA HIS A 102 3.87 26.20 5.52
C HIS A 102 3.47 24.98 6.33
N TRP A 103 4.42 24.45 7.09
CA TRP A 103 4.21 23.38 8.06
C TRP A 103 4.87 23.74 9.39
N LYS A 104 4.10 23.72 10.48
CA LYS A 104 4.56 24.13 11.83
C LYS A 104 5.27 25.51 11.82
N GLY A 105 4.73 26.45 11.05
CA GLY A 105 5.25 27.82 10.90
C GLY A 105 6.53 27.94 10.05
N LYS A 106 7.01 26.85 9.44
CA LYS A 106 8.19 26.86 8.57
C LYS A 106 7.77 26.76 7.11
N LEU A 107 8.47 27.51 6.26
CA LEU A 107 8.35 27.40 4.81
C LEU A 107 8.88 26.03 4.35
N VAL A 108 8.08 25.32 3.54
CA VAL A 108 8.41 23.98 3.03
C VAL A 108 8.04 23.88 1.54
N ALA A 109 8.74 22.99 0.84
CA ALA A 109 8.36 22.55 -0.50
C ALA A 109 7.56 21.24 -0.40
N VAL A 110 6.41 21.18 -1.05
CA VAL A 110 5.53 20.02 -1.13
C VAL A 110 5.57 19.49 -2.55
N LYS A 111 6.00 18.24 -2.71
CA LYS A 111 6.08 17.57 -4.02
C LYS A 111 4.90 16.62 -4.18
N GLN A 112 3.99 16.95 -5.09
CA GLN A 112 2.82 16.14 -5.41
C GLN A 112 3.11 15.31 -6.67
N PHE A 113 3.18 13.99 -6.53
CA PHE A 113 3.39 13.10 -7.67
C PHE A 113 2.15 13.02 -8.55
N ARG A 114 2.36 12.95 -9.87
CA ARG A 114 1.32 12.67 -10.86
C ARG A 114 1.45 11.22 -11.27
N PHE A 115 0.41 10.45 -11.03
CA PHE A 115 0.28 9.10 -11.54
C PHE A 115 -0.61 9.21 -12.79
N GLU A 116 0.02 9.17 -13.96
CA GLU A 116 -0.64 9.13 -15.28
C GLU A 116 -1.02 7.69 -15.65
#